data_AF-A0A1Y1Y9Y9-F1
#
_entry.id   AF-A0A1Y1Y9Y9-F1
#
_cell.length_a   1.000
_cell.length_b   1.000
_cell.length_c   1.000
_cell.angle_alpha   90.00
_cell.angle_beta   90.00
_cell.angle_gamma   90.00
#
_symmetry.space_group_name_H-M   'P 1'
#
loop_
_entity.id
_entity.type
_entity.pdbx_description
1 polymer ?
#
loop_
_entity_poly.entity_id
_entity_poly.type
_entity_poly.pdbx_seq_one_letter_code
_entity_poly.pdbx_strand_id
1 'polypeptide(L)'
;MTVNFREITTNLFYLLTVFIALLAWIVLFVSAIVAGALGFTWFVIIFLFVLKVLLIMAIITGSVRHHRFALLVFLTIGIVLCIIDINAFVYSTESVFRALAAGFIISVIALILWAIAMGVEQETYIHRTLHSYKLGEPVRGAEASEAPPMSQNSAAPPQVTSHGDYPPLANNAQYSFRAQALYPYQANHSDPQELSFNEGEVIDVVQPEGKWWQGRKADGTVGVIPSNFFQLL
;
A
#
# COMPACT_ATOMS: atom_id res chain seq x y z
N MET A 1 -2.01 -5.01 -22.49
CA MET A 1 -2.29 -5.66 -21.19
C MET A 1 -1.11 -6.58 -20.89
N THR A 2 -0.03 -6.04 -20.36
CA THR A 2 1.19 -6.82 -20.06
C THR A 2 1.03 -7.44 -18.68
N VAL A 3 0.91 -8.75 -18.63
CA VAL A 3 0.79 -9.50 -17.37
C VAL A 3 2.12 -9.38 -16.62
N ASN A 4 2.15 -8.63 -15.51
CA ASN A 4 3.36 -8.41 -14.72
C ASN A 4 3.58 -9.58 -13.74
N PHE A 5 4.06 -10.71 -14.27
CA PHE A 5 4.41 -11.89 -13.47
C PHE A 5 5.43 -11.62 -12.35
N ARG A 6 6.23 -10.55 -12.48
CA ARG A 6 7.24 -10.15 -11.48
C ARG A 6 6.63 -9.82 -10.12
N GLU A 7 5.46 -9.17 -10.03
CA GLU A 7 4.85 -8.83 -8.73
C GLU A 7 4.37 -10.07 -7.95
N ILE A 8 3.94 -11.12 -8.67
CA ILE A 8 3.45 -12.37 -8.07
C ILE A 8 4.61 -13.21 -7.55
N THR A 9 5.67 -13.39 -8.36
CA THR A 9 6.83 -14.20 -7.96
C THR A 9 7.69 -13.53 -6.89
N THR A 10 7.60 -12.21 -6.74
CA THR A 10 8.39 -11.46 -5.74
C THR A 10 7.83 -11.58 -4.32
N ASN A 11 6.54 -11.94 -4.17
CA ASN A 11 5.89 -12.03 -2.86
C ASN A 11 5.54 -13.48 -2.50
N LEU A 12 6.48 -14.18 -1.86
CA LEU A 12 6.33 -15.57 -1.37
C LEU A 12 5.03 -15.79 -0.56
N PHE A 13 4.59 -14.76 0.15
CA PHE A 13 3.36 -14.76 0.94
C PHE A 13 2.09 -15.02 0.11
N TYR A 14 1.91 -14.35 -1.04
CA TYR A 14 0.73 -14.55 -1.87
C TYR A 14 0.72 -15.92 -2.53
N LEU A 15 1.89 -16.42 -2.94
CA LEU A 15 2.02 -17.74 -3.53
C LEU A 15 1.70 -18.84 -2.52
N LEU A 16 2.24 -18.75 -1.31
CA LEU A 16 1.99 -19.71 -0.22
C LEU A 16 0.49 -19.73 0.16
N THR A 17 -0.13 -18.56 0.29
CA THR A 17 -1.54 -18.47 0.68
C THR A 17 -2.49 -18.95 -0.43
N VAL A 18 -2.17 -18.72 -1.71
CA VAL A 18 -2.91 -19.30 -2.85
C VAL A 18 -2.81 -20.82 -2.85
N PHE A 19 -1.62 -21.37 -2.61
CA PHE A 19 -1.43 -22.81 -2.53
C PHE A 19 -2.25 -23.44 -1.40
N ILE A 20 -2.20 -22.86 -0.20
CA ILE A 20 -3.00 -23.32 0.96
C ILE A 20 -4.50 -23.19 0.66
N ALA A 21 -4.95 -22.09 0.03
CA ALA A 21 -6.35 -21.87 -0.32
C ALA A 21 -6.86 -22.87 -1.37
N LEU A 22 -6.03 -23.29 -2.32
CA LEU A 22 -6.35 -24.33 -3.31
C LEU A 22 -6.46 -25.71 -2.66
N LEU A 23 -5.52 -26.05 -1.77
CA LEU A 23 -5.60 -27.31 -1.01
C LEU A 23 -6.87 -27.36 -0.15
N ALA A 24 -7.20 -26.26 0.55
CA ALA A 24 -8.43 -26.17 1.32
C ALA A 24 -9.67 -26.37 0.45
N TRP A 25 -9.68 -25.79 -0.75
CA TRP A 25 -10.78 -25.97 -1.69
C TRP A 25 -10.91 -27.42 -2.19
N ILE A 26 -9.80 -28.10 -2.49
CA ILE A 26 -9.81 -29.52 -2.88
C ILE A 26 -10.37 -30.38 -1.75
N VAL A 27 -9.94 -30.14 -0.51
CA VAL A 27 -10.46 -30.85 0.67
C VAL A 27 -11.97 -30.65 0.79
N LEU A 28 -12.45 -29.41 0.61
CA LEU A 28 -13.89 -29.11 0.63
C LEU A 28 -14.65 -29.84 -0.48
N PHE A 29 -14.14 -29.80 -1.71
CA PHE A 29 -14.77 -30.42 -2.87
C PHE A 29 -14.90 -31.93 -2.71
N VAL A 30 -13.80 -32.60 -2.34
CA VAL A 30 -13.80 -34.05 -2.10
C VAL A 30 -14.68 -34.42 -0.90
N SER A 31 -14.57 -33.68 0.21
CA SER A 31 -15.39 -33.95 1.40
C SER A 31 -16.88 -33.76 1.12
N ALA A 32 -17.27 -32.79 0.29
CA ALA A 32 -18.66 -32.56 -0.08
C ALA A 32 -19.24 -33.68 -0.95
N ILE A 33 -18.44 -34.21 -1.89
CA ILE A 33 -18.82 -35.38 -2.70
C ILE A 33 -19.02 -36.60 -1.80
N VAL A 34 -18.05 -36.89 -0.93
CA VAL A 34 -18.11 -38.06 -0.03
C VAL A 34 -19.23 -37.92 1.00
N ALA A 35 -19.49 -36.71 1.50
CA ALA A 35 -20.58 -36.44 2.44
C ALA A 35 -21.97 -36.54 1.79
N GLY A 36 -22.05 -36.60 0.46
CA GLY A 36 -23.32 -36.44 -0.25
C GLY A 36 -24.00 -35.11 0.07
N ALA A 37 -23.20 -34.06 0.34
CA ALA A 37 -23.74 -32.75 0.66
C ALA A 37 -24.52 -32.20 -0.54
N LEU A 38 -25.62 -31.48 -0.28
CA LEU A 38 -26.49 -30.90 -1.31
C LEU A 38 -26.90 -29.47 -0.92
N GLY A 39 -27.40 -28.70 -1.88
CA GLY A 39 -27.97 -27.38 -1.63
C GLY A 39 -26.94 -26.32 -1.25
N PHE A 40 -27.11 -25.70 -0.08
CA PHE A 40 -26.37 -24.51 0.35
C PHE A 40 -24.85 -24.74 0.41
N THR A 41 -24.38 -25.87 0.93
CA THR A 41 -22.95 -26.16 1.05
C THR A 41 -22.25 -26.21 -0.31
N TRP A 42 -22.91 -26.73 -1.36
CA TRP A 42 -22.36 -26.70 -2.72
C TRP A 42 -22.29 -25.30 -3.29
N PHE A 43 -23.33 -24.50 -3.05
CA PHE A 43 -23.31 -23.08 -3.43
C PHE A 43 -22.12 -22.36 -2.79
N VAL A 44 -21.86 -22.57 -1.49
CA VAL A 44 -20.72 -21.97 -0.80
C VAL A 44 -19.39 -22.43 -1.39
N ILE A 45 -19.21 -23.72 -1.67
CA ILE A 45 -17.96 -24.26 -2.26
C ILE A 45 -17.68 -23.65 -3.65
N ILE A 46 -18.72 -23.51 -4.48
CA ILE A 46 -18.60 -22.90 -5.80
C ILE A 46 -18.35 -21.39 -5.69
N PHE A 47 -19.08 -20.69 -4.82
CA PHE A 47 -18.86 -19.27 -4.53
C PHE A 47 -17.41 -19.02 -4.10
N LEU A 48 -16.90 -19.85 -3.19
CA LEU A 48 -15.52 -19.78 -2.70
C LEU A 48 -14.48 -20.08 -3.78
N PHE A 49 -14.79 -20.92 -4.77
CA PHE A 49 -13.93 -21.15 -5.93
C PHE A 49 -13.85 -19.89 -6.80
N VAL A 50 -15.01 -19.36 -7.19
CA VAL A 50 -15.12 -18.18 -8.05
C VAL A 50 -14.45 -16.98 -7.38
N LEU A 51 -14.64 -16.80 -6.08
CA LEU A 51 -13.99 -15.75 -5.31
C LEU A 51 -12.46 -15.84 -5.36
N LYS A 52 -11.90 -17.05 -5.18
CA LYS A 52 -10.44 -17.27 -5.29
C LYS A 52 -9.94 -16.99 -6.70
N VAL A 53 -10.67 -17.42 -7.73
CA VAL A 53 -10.33 -17.15 -9.13
C VAL A 53 -10.34 -15.65 -9.44
N LEU A 54 -11.37 -14.92 -9.02
CA LEU A 54 -11.46 -13.47 -9.17
C LEU A 54 -10.32 -12.75 -8.47
N LEU A 55 -9.93 -13.22 -7.27
CA LEU A 55 -8.82 -12.66 -6.52
C LEU A 55 -7.48 -12.90 -7.20
N ILE A 56 -7.21 -14.13 -7.67
CA ILE A 56 -6.01 -14.47 -8.43
C ILE A 56 -5.95 -13.64 -9.72
N MET A 57 -7.05 -13.52 -10.45
CA MET A 57 -7.14 -12.72 -11.67
C MET A 57 -6.87 -11.24 -11.40
N ALA A 58 -7.43 -10.69 -10.32
CA ALA A 58 -7.18 -9.31 -9.91
C ALA A 58 -5.70 -9.06 -9.60
N ILE A 59 -5.03 -10.02 -8.95
CA ILE A 59 -3.58 -9.97 -8.67
C ILE A 59 -2.77 -10.04 -9.97
N ILE A 60 -3.05 -11.00 -10.86
CA ILE A 60 -2.36 -11.17 -12.16
C ILE A 60 -2.48 -9.92 -13.02
N THR A 61 -3.64 -9.27 -12.99
CA THR A 61 -3.93 -8.09 -13.80
C THR A 61 -3.38 -6.80 -13.16
N GLY A 62 -2.89 -6.85 -11.91
CA GLY A 62 -2.47 -5.66 -11.16
C GLY A 62 -3.63 -4.70 -10.82
N SER A 63 -4.88 -5.15 -10.96
CA SER A 63 -6.09 -4.33 -10.78
C SER A 63 -6.64 -4.37 -9.34
N VAL A 64 -5.93 -5.03 -8.41
CA VAL A 64 -6.36 -5.17 -7.00
C VAL A 64 -6.71 -3.81 -6.39
N ARG A 65 -5.93 -2.75 -6.69
CA ARG A 65 -6.19 -1.40 -6.18
C ARG A 65 -7.52 -0.81 -6.66
N HIS A 66 -7.91 -1.06 -7.91
CA HIS A 66 -9.15 -0.51 -8.49
C HIS A 66 -10.40 -1.23 -7.96
N HIS A 67 -10.30 -2.51 -7.64
CA HIS A 67 -11.44 -3.32 -7.19
C HIS A 67 -11.39 -3.70 -5.71
N ARG A 68 -10.49 -3.07 -4.94
CA ARG A 68 -10.20 -3.39 -3.54
C ARG A 68 -11.46 -3.45 -2.68
N PHE A 69 -12.30 -2.42 -2.77
CA PHE A 69 -13.54 -2.36 -1.98
C PHE A 69 -14.47 -3.54 -2.29
N ALA A 70 -14.69 -3.82 -3.58
CA ALA A 70 -15.53 -4.95 -3.99
C ALA A 70 -14.96 -6.29 -3.53
N LEU A 71 -13.65 -6.50 -3.69
CA LEU A 71 -12.98 -7.73 -3.27
C LEU A 71 -13.09 -7.96 -1.76
N LEU A 72 -12.93 -6.91 -0.95
CA LEU A 72 -13.09 -7.02 0.50
C LEU A 72 -14.52 -7.38 0.90
N VAL A 73 -15.53 -6.78 0.26
CA VAL A 73 -16.95 -7.13 0.51
C VAL A 73 -17.21 -8.60 0.20
N PHE A 74 -16.76 -9.08 -0.97
CA PHE A 74 -16.92 -10.49 -1.33
C PHE A 74 -16.15 -11.43 -0.39
N LEU A 75 -14.98 -11.02 0.09
CA LEU A 75 -14.22 -11.75 1.11
C LEU A 75 -15.00 -11.86 2.42
N THR A 76 -15.55 -10.75 2.91
CA THR A 76 -16.36 -10.72 4.14
C THR A 76 -17.57 -11.62 4.01
N ILE A 77 -18.30 -11.54 2.88
CA ILE A 77 -19.42 -12.43 2.59
C ILE A 77 -18.97 -13.89 2.61
N GLY A 78 -17.85 -14.22 1.96
CA GLY A 78 -17.29 -15.58 1.95
C GLY A 78 -16.93 -16.10 3.35
N ILE A 79 -16.34 -15.26 4.20
CA ILE A 79 -16.02 -15.62 5.59
C ILE A 79 -17.30 -15.94 6.37
N VAL A 80 -18.33 -15.10 6.26
CA VAL A 80 -19.60 -15.32 6.95
C VAL A 80 -20.25 -16.63 6.51
N LEU A 81 -20.28 -16.90 5.20
CA LEU A 81 -20.83 -18.15 4.66
C LEU A 81 -20.09 -19.38 5.19
N CYS A 82 -18.76 -19.32 5.27
CA CYS A 82 -17.96 -20.41 5.85
C CYS A 82 -18.27 -20.65 7.33
N ILE A 83 -18.44 -19.59 8.12
CA ILE A 83 -18.71 -19.71 9.57
C ILE A 83 -20.05 -20.44 9.80
N ILE A 84 -21.05 -20.17 8.96
CA ILE A 84 -22.35 -20.85 9.01
C ILE A 84 -22.18 -22.37 8.80
N ASP A 85 -21.46 -22.76 7.73
CA ASP A 85 -21.18 -24.18 7.47
C ASP A 85 -20.31 -24.82 8.56
N ILE A 86 -19.28 -24.12 9.07
CA ILE A 86 -18.44 -24.61 10.18
C ILE A 86 -19.31 -24.94 11.39
N ASN A 87 -20.20 -24.02 11.78
CA ASN A 87 -21.09 -24.23 12.91
C ASN A 87 -22.02 -25.44 12.71
N ALA A 88 -22.46 -25.69 11.48
CA ALA A 88 -23.30 -26.84 11.15
C ALA A 88 -22.55 -28.18 11.21
N PHE A 89 -21.27 -28.21 10.82
CA PHE A 89 -20.56 -29.47 10.57
C PHE A 89 -19.51 -29.85 11.64
N VAL A 90 -18.97 -28.87 12.39
CA VAL A 90 -17.84 -29.12 13.32
C VAL A 90 -18.18 -30.09 14.46
N TYR A 91 -19.44 -30.08 14.92
CA TYR A 91 -19.91 -30.93 16.02
C TYR A 91 -20.53 -32.24 15.56
N SER A 92 -20.54 -32.52 14.26
CA SER A 92 -21.11 -33.75 13.72
C SER A 92 -20.36 -34.99 14.24
N THR A 93 -21.06 -36.13 14.32
CA THR A 93 -20.46 -37.43 14.69
C THR A 93 -19.71 -38.06 13.52
N GLU A 94 -20.11 -37.75 12.30
CA GLU A 94 -19.49 -38.30 11.09
C GLU A 94 -18.13 -37.66 10.82
N SER A 95 -17.14 -38.51 10.52
CA SER A 95 -15.79 -38.05 10.21
C SER A 95 -15.74 -37.18 8.96
N VAL A 96 -16.64 -37.42 7.99
CA VAL A 96 -16.69 -36.69 6.73
C VAL A 96 -17.13 -35.23 6.94
N PHE A 97 -18.15 -35.00 7.78
CA PHE A 97 -18.60 -33.64 8.10
C PHE A 97 -17.54 -32.88 8.91
N ARG A 98 -16.76 -33.55 9.78
CA ARG A 98 -15.63 -32.92 10.47
C ARG A 98 -14.50 -32.54 9.50
N ALA A 99 -14.21 -33.37 8.50
CA ALA A 99 -13.23 -33.06 7.46
C ALA A 99 -13.69 -31.85 6.60
N LEU A 100 -14.98 -31.79 6.28
CA LEU A 100 -15.59 -30.66 5.59
C LEU A 100 -15.49 -29.37 6.43
N ALA A 101 -15.78 -29.44 7.73
CA ALA A 101 -15.60 -28.31 8.65
C ALA A 101 -14.13 -27.84 8.72
N ALA A 102 -13.17 -28.77 8.77
CA ALA A 102 -11.75 -28.44 8.74
C ALA A 102 -11.34 -27.71 7.44
N GLY A 103 -11.88 -28.14 6.28
CA GLY A 103 -11.68 -27.45 5.01
C GLY A 103 -12.19 -26.00 5.01
N PHE A 104 -13.34 -25.75 5.66
CA PHE A 104 -13.87 -24.39 5.79
C PHE A 104 -13.05 -23.55 6.76
N ILE A 105 -12.55 -24.10 7.86
CA ILE A 105 -11.67 -23.40 8.80
C ILE A 105 -10.40 -22.93 8.08
N ILE A 106 -9.73 -23.82 7.34
CA ILE A 106 -8.52 -23.47 6.58
C ILE A 106 -8.85 -22.40 5.53
N SER A 107 -10.02 -22.51 4.86
CA SER A 107 -10.49 -21.49 3.91
C SER A 107 -10.70 -20.13 4.57
N VAL A 108 -11.30 -20.07 5.77
CA VAL A 108 -11.51 -18.82 6.52
C VAL A 108 -10.17 -18.19 6.88
N ILE A 109 -9.20 -18.97 7.35
CA ILE A 109 -7.86 -18.46 7.67
C ILE A 109 -7.23 -17.83 6.43
N ALA A 110 -7.28 -18.51 5.28
CA ALA A 110 -6.76 -17.97 4.02
C ALA A 110 -7.50 -16.69 3.59
N LEU A 111 -8.83 -16.64 3.71
CA LEU A 111 -9.63 -15.46 3.41
C LEU A 111 -9.29 -14.28 4.34
N ILE A 112 -9.08 -14.52 5.63
CA ILE A 112 -8.67 -13.47 6.58
C ILE A 112 -7.29 -12.93 6.22
N LEU A 113 -6.33 -13.81 5.90
CA LEU A 113 -5.00 -13.38 5.47
C LEU A 113 -5.06 -12.51 4.22
N TRP A 114 -5.93 -12.85 3.25
CA TRP A 114 -6.17 -12.02 2.08
C TRP A 114 -6.93 -10.73 2.40
N ALA A 115 -7.87 -10.75 3.33
CA ALA A 115 -8.59 -9.56 3.79
C ALA A 115 -7.62 -8.55 4.40
N ILE A 116 -6.67 -9.02 5.22
CA ILE A 116 -5.64 -8.19 5.84
C ILE A 116 -4.64 -7.72 4.78
N ALA A 117 -4.18 -8.62 3.92
CA ALA A 117 -3.20 -8.29 2.89
C ALA A 117 -3.71 -7.22 1.90
N MET A 118 -5.00 -7.26 1.57
CA MET A 118 -5.66 -6.23 0.75
C MET A 118 -6.21 -5.07 1.60
N GLY A 119 -6.43 -5.27 2.90
CA GLY A 119 -7.07 -4.33 3.80
C GLY A 119 -6.10 -3.32 4.40
N VAL A 120 -4.83 -3.68 4.58
CA VAL A 120 -3.77 -2.74 4.95
C VAL A 120 -3.39 -1.94 3.71
N GLU A 121 -3.72 -0.64 3.72
CA GLU A 121 -3.36 0.28 2.65
C GLU A 121 -1.84 0.46 2.56
N GLN A 122 -1.28 0.49 1.35
CA GLN A 122 0.16 0.68 1.14
C GLN A 122 0.69 2.07 1.57
N GLU A 123 -0.19 2.98 2.00
CA GLU A 123 0.17 4.36 2.39
C GLU A 123 0.05 4.60 3.90
N THR A 124 0.04 3.57 4.76
CA THR A 124 -0.13 3.77 6.21
C THR A 124 0.78 2.87 7.06
N TYR A 125 1.71 3.55 7.75
CA TYR A 125 2.67 3.14 8.80
C TYR A 125 3.76 2.08 8.55
N ILE A 126 3.56 1.04 7.73
CA ILE A 126 4.55 -0.08 7.66
C ILE A 126 5.68 0.16 6.63
N HIS A 127 5.47 1.04 5.65
CA HIS A 127 6.53 1.40 4.69
C HIS A 127 7.70 2.15 5.36
N ARG A 128 7.43 2.94 6.42
CA ARG A 128 8.46 3.70 7.15
C ARG A 128 9.34 2.81 8.04
N THR A 129 8.74 1.81 8.70
CA THR A 129 9.50 0.88 9.56
C THR A 129 10.17 -0.23 8.76
N LEU A 130 9.60 -0.71 7.65
CA LEU A 130 10.30 -1.64 6.76
C LEU A 130 11.49 -1.00 6.03
N HIS A 131 11.43 0.31 5.73
CA HIS A 131 12.61 1.05 5.28
C HIS A 131 13.65 1.28 6.39
N SER A 132 13.27 1.22 7.67
CA SER A 132 14.24 1.30 8.78
C SER A 132 15.09 0.03 8.95
N TYR A 133 14.61 -1.14 8.47
CA TYR A 133 15.45 -2.35 8.39
C TYR A 133 16.35 -2.38 7.15
N LYS A 134 16.12 -1.46 6.20
CA LYS A 134 17.11 -1.10 5.19
C LYS A 134 17.92 0.10 5.67
N LEU A 135 18.56 -0.01 6.82
CA LEU A 135 19.76 0.78 7.06
C LEU A 135 20.78 -0.09 7.80
N GLY A 136 21.94 -0.22 7.17
CA GLY A 136 23.20 -0.32 7.91
C GLY A 136 23.54 1.00 8.63
N GLU A 137 22.54 1.77 9.05
CA GLU A 137 22.73 2.86 10.00
C GLU A 137 22.00 2.52 11.30
N PRO A 138 22.72 2.56 12.42
CA PRO A 138 22.21 2.12 13.70
C PRO A 138 21.17 3.10 14.24
N VAL A 139 20.02 2.54 14.62
CA VAL A 139 19.03 3.19 15.47
C VAL A 139 19.66 3.40 16.84
N ARG A 140 20.09 4.63 17.15
CA ARG A 140 20.46 5.00 18.52
C ARG A 140 19.16 5.23 19.29
N GLY A 141 18.84 4.25 20.14
CA GLY A 141 17.63 4.21 20.93
C GLY A 141 17.52 5.35 21.94
N ALA A 142 16.27 5.62 22.27
CA ALA A 142 15.76 6.09 23.56
C ALA A 142 16.80 6.33 24.66
N GLU A 143 17.19 7.58 24.84
CA GLU A 143 17.45 8.16 26.16
C GLU A 143 16.59 9.42 26.28
N ALA A 144 15.53 9.29 27.07
CA ALA A 144 14.87 10.43 27.67
C ALA A 144 15.82 11.04 28.70
N SER A 145 15.76 12.37 28.83
CA SER A 145 16.41 13.18 29.85
C SER A 145 17.84 13.62 29.53
N GLU A 146 17.97 14.66 28.72
CA GLU A 146 18.62 15.93 29.09
C GLU A 146 18.32 16.95 27.99
N ALA A 147 17.84 18.15 28.33
CA ALA A 147 17.76 19.25 27.36
C ALA A 147 19.13 19.95 27.32
N PRO A 148 19.84 19.95 26.17
CA PRO A 148 20.61 21.13 25.77
C PRO A 148 20.74 21.28 24.23
N PRO A 149 21.42 22.34 23.76
CA PRO A 149 20.89 23.66 23.45
C PRO A 149 20.28 23.74 22.04
N MET A 150 19.48 24.78 21.84
CA MET A 150 19.02 25.28 20.54
C MET A 150 20.19 25.33 19.55
N SER A 151 20.28 24.35 18.66
CA SER A 151 21.28 24.26 17.60
C SER A 151 20.54 24.03 16.28
N GLN A 152 20.55 25.08 15.47
CA GLN A 152 20.08 25.10 14.10
C GLN A 152 20.74 23.95 13.33
N ASN A 153 19.97 22.91 13.01
CA ASN A 153 20.34 22.00 11.95
C ASN A 153 19.10 21.80 11.08
N SER A 154 18.99 22.70 10.11
CA SER A 154 18.14 22.62 8.93
C SER A 154 18.20 21.21 8.35
N ALA A 155 17.05 20.66 7.97
CA ALA A 155 16.99 19.49 7.10
C ALA A 155 17.87 19.79 5.87
N ALA A 156 19.00 19.10 5.76
CA ALA A 156 19.96 19.38 4.70
C ALA A 156 19.27 19.16 3.34
N PRO A 157 19.26 20.16 2.46
CA PRO A 157 18.83 20.02 1.08
C PRO A 157 19.61 18.88 0.40
N PRO A 158 19.08 18.24 -0.65
CA PRO A 158 19.95 17.55 -1.60
C PRO A 158 21.01 18.56 -2.08
N GLN A 159 22.28 18.36 -1.71
CA GLN A 159 23.37 19.18 -2.20
C GLN A 159 23.49 18.96 -3.71
N VAL A 160 23.03 19.94 -4.49
CA VAL A 160 23.06 19.90 -5.95
C VAL A 160 24.49 20.11 -6.40
N THR A 161 25.15 19.01 -6.81
CA THR A 161 26.32 19.09 -7.66
C THR A 161 25.84 19.09 -9.11
N SER A 162 25.87 20.27 -9.73
CA SER A 162 25.63 20.59 -11.15
C SER A 162 24.25 21.17 -11.52
N HIS A 163 24.28 22.32 -12.21
CA HIS A 163 23.20 23.07 -12.85
C HIS A 163 22.37 22.28 -13.89
N GLY A 164 22.50 20.95 -13.99
CA GLY A 164 21.87 20.13 -15.03
C GLY A 164 20.42 19.72 -14.78
N ASP A 165 19.92 19.84 -13.54
CA ASP A 165 18.63 19.27 -13.12
C ASP A 165 17.49 20.31 -12.93
N TYR A 166 17.74 21.60 -13.18
CA TYR A 166 16.72 22.63 -13.00
C TYR A 166 15.80 22.76 -14.21
N PRO A 167 14.47 22.89 -13.99
CA PRO A 167 13.58 23.29 -15.06
C PRO A 167 13.96 24.69 -15.55
N PRO A 168 13.87 24.97 -16.87
CA PRO A 168 14.05 26.32 -17.39
C PRO A 168 13.04 27.26 -16.73
N LEU A 169 13.51 28.34 -16.12
CA LEU A 169 12.63 29.37 -15.56
C LEU A 169 11.87 30.07 -16.70
N ALA A 170 10.59 29.75 -16.86
CA ALA A 170 9.75 30.37 -17.86
C ALA A 170 9.15 31.68 -17.31
N ASN A 171 9.49 32.82 -17.94
CA ASN A 171 9.00 34.15 -17.52
C ASN A 171 7.48 34.35 -17.72
N ASN A 172 6.86 33.61 -18.65
CA ASN A 172 5.41 33.65 -18.91
C ASN A 172 4.72 32.33 -18.50
N ALA A 173 5.21 31.67 -17.46
CA ALA A 173 4.66 30.40 -17.01
C ALA A 173 3.25 30.56 -16.40
N GLN A 174 2.36 29.62 -16.74
CA GLN A 174 1.03 29.55 -16.14
C GLN A 174 1.10 28.80 -14.80
N TYR A 175 1.11 29.54 -13.71
CA TYR A 175 1.07 29.01 -12.34
C TYR A 175 -0.32 28.44 -12.02
N SER A 176 -0.52 27.16 -12.31
CA SER A 176 -1.83 26.49 -12.19
C SER A 176 -1.98 25.65 -10.93
N PHE A 177 -0.88 25.42 -10.20
CA PHE A 177 -0.84 24.58 -9.00
C PHE A 177 -0.42 25.41 -7.80
N ARG A 178 -0.89 25.03 -6.60
CA ARG A 178 -0.40 25.58 -5.34
C ARG A 178 0.18 24.46 -4.51
N ALA A 179 1.26 24.75 -3.80
CA ALA A 179 1.87 23.82 -2.88
C ALA A 179 2.22 24.50 -1.57
N GLN A 180 2.10 23.77 -0.45
CA GLN A 180 2.46 24.24 0.88
C GLN A 180 3.79 23.61 1.32
N ALA A 181 4.70 24.44 1.83
CA ALA A 181 5.97 23.98 2.39
C ALA A 181 5.74 23.20 3.69
N LEU A 182 6.31 22.00 3.78
CA LEU A 182 6.28 21.14 4.98
C LEU A 182 7.42 21.46 5.95
N TYR A 183 8.49 22.09 5.47
CA TYR A 183 9.70 22.42 6.24
C TYR A 183 10.26 23.76 5.78
N PRO A 184 11.00 24.49 6.63
CA PRO A 184 11.71 25.69 6.19
C PRO A 184 12.94 25.34 5.36
N TYR A 185 13.28 26.18 4.39
CA TYR A 185 14.42 26.03 3.49
C TYR A 185 15.13 27.37 3.29
N GLN A 186 16.46 27.34 3.38
CA GLN A 186 17.31 28.45 3.00
C GLN A 186 18.04 28.09 1.72
N ALA A 187 17.77 28.84 0.65
CA ALA A 187 18.49 28.73 -0.60
C ALA A 187 19.99 28.92 -0.38
N ASN A 188 20.78 28.16 -1.13
CA ASN A 188 22.22 28.33 -1.09
C ASN A 188 22.60 29.70 -1.66
N HIS A 189 23.38 30.49 -0.92
CA HIS A 189 23.90 31.78 -1.41
C HIS A 189 24.71 31.66 -2.72
N SER A 190 25.21 30.46 -3.02
CA SER A 190 25.97 30.17 -4.24
C SER A 190 25.08 29.84 -5.45
N ASP A 191 23.78 29.62 -5.25
CA ASP A 191 22.82 29.34 -6.32
C ASP A 191 21.65 30.34 -6.28
N PRO A 192 21.70 31.42 -7.08
CA PRO A 192 20.67 32.44 -7.10
C PRO A 192 19.35 31.97 -7.72
N GLN A 193 19.30 30.75 -8.27
CA GLN A 193 18.08 30.20 -8.86
C GLN A 193 17.15 29.59 -7.80
N GLU A 194 17.68 29.20 -6.64
CA GLU A 194 16.92 28.57 -5.55
C GLU A 194 16.12 29.60 -4.73
N LEU A 195 14.94 29.18 -4.26
CA LEU A 195 14.04 30.01 -3.47
C LEU A 195 14.03 29.58 -2.00
N SER A 196 14.31 30.50 -1.07
CA SER A 196 14.16 30.28 0.37
C SER A 196 12.69 30.35 0.78
N PHE A 197 12.20 29.49 1.67
CA PHE A 197 10.80 29.50 2.13
C PHE A 197 10.67 29.04 3.58
N ASN A 198 9.58 29.43 4.23
CA ASN A 198 9.26 29.01 5.60
C ASN A 198 8.29 27.83 5.60
N GLU A 199 8.27 27.07 6.69
CA GLU A 199 7.24 26.05 6.91
C GLU A 199 5.84 26.67 6.87
N GLY A 200 4.92 25.99 6.19
CA GLY A 200 3.54 26.44 6.00
C GLY A 200 3.35 27.47 4.89
N GLU A 201 4.41 27.99 4.27
CA GLU A 201 4.34 28.96 3.18
C GLU A 201 3.73 28.33 1.92
N VAL A 202 2.76 29.02 1.30
CA VAL A 202 2.10 28.57 0.07
C VAL A 202 2.76 29.24 -1.13
N ILE A 203 3.22 28.41 -2.06
CA ILE A 203 3.91 28.82 -3.28
C ILE A 203 3.12 28.36 -4.51
N ASP A 204 2.99 29.26 -5.47
CA ASP A 204 2.41 28.97 -6.78
C ASP A 204 3.42 28.19 -7.62
N VAL A 205 3.04 27.05 -8.22
CA VAL A 205 3.94 26.15 -8.94
C VAL A 205 3.54 26.00 -10.42
N VAL A 206 4.54 25.96 -11.28
CA VAL A 206 4.42 25.61 -12.71
C VAL A 206 4.64 24.12 -12.85
N GLN A 207 3.68 23.41 -13.45
CA GLN A 207 3.75 21.97 -13.84
C GLN A 207 4.70 21.14 -12.95
N PRO A 208 4.24 20.61 -11.79
CA PRO A 208 5.08 19.98 -10.77
C PRO A 208 5.65 18.62 -11.22
N GLU A 209 6.59 18.65 -12.15
CA GLU A 209 7.26 17.49 -12.73
C GLU A 209 8.74 17.48 -12.33
N GLY A 210 9.23 16.33 -11.85
CA GLY A 210 10.64 16.16 -11.47
C GLY A 210 10.99 16.52 -10.03
N LYS A 211 12.29 16.61 -9.76
CA LYS A 211 12.86 16.86 -8.41
C LYS A 211 12.83 18.33 -8.01
N TRP A 212 12.86 19.22 -8.99
CA TRP A 212 12.87 20.67 -8.81
C TRP A 212 11.68 21.25 -9.56
N TRP A 213 10.91 22.09 -8.88
CA TRP A 213 9.77 22.78 -9.47
C TRP A 213 10.04 24.26 -9.55
N GLN A 214 9.53 24.93 -10.59
CA GLN A 214 9.52 26.38 -10.63
C GLN A 214 8.38 26.89 -9.75
N GLY A 215 8.73 27.62 -8.70
CA GLY A 215 7.82 28.25 -7.74
C GLY A 215 7.81 29.77 -7.85
N ARG A 216 6.68 30.39 -7.51
CA ARG A 216 6.53 31.83 -7.32
C ARG A 216 5.89 32.12 -5.97
N LYS A 217 6.55 32.96 -5.18
CA LYS A 217 6.02 33.46 -3.90
C LYS A 217 4.93 34.50 -4.09
N ALA A 218 4.21 34.78 -3.01
CA ALA A 218 3.22 35.86 -2.95
C ALA A 218 3.83 37.25 -3.21
N ASP A 219 5.12 37.45 -2.93
CA ASP A 219 5.85 38.69 -3.21
C ASP A 219 6.26 38.86 -4.70
N GLY A 220 6.00 37.85 -5.53
CA GLY A 220 6.35 37.83 -6.95
C GLY A 220 7.73 37.25 -7.26
N THR A 221 8.52 36.88 -6.25
CA THR A 221 9.84 36.25 -6.44
C THR A 221 9.68 34.86 -7.05
N VAL A 222 10.44 34.58 -8.10
CA VAL A 222 10.43 33.30 -8.82
C VAL A 222 11.77 32.60 -8.62
N GLY A 223 11.72 31.29 -8.39
CA GLY A 223 12.91 30.44 -8.28
C GLY A 223 12.55 28.96 -8.36
N VAL A 224 13.54 28.10 -8.20
CA VAL A 224 13.35 26.65 -8.09
C VAL A 224 13.20 26.24 -6.63
N ILE A 225 12.32 25.28 -6.40
CA ILE A 225 12.05 24.67 -5.09
C ILE A 225 12.17 23.14 -5.19
N PRO A 226 12.67 22.47 -4.15
CA PRO A 226 12.78 21.02 -4.14
C PRO A 226 11.40 20.39 -3.85
N SER A 227 10.95 19.48 -4.71
CA SER A 227 9.58 18.92 -4.65
C SER A 227 9.28 18.17 -3.35
N ASN A 228 10.29 17.58 -2.72
CA ASN A 228 10.15 16.82 -1.46
C ASN A 228 9.89 17.70 -0.22
N PHE A 229 9.97 19.02 -0.34
CA PHE A 229 9.67 19.96 0.74
C PHE A 229 8.22 20.46 0.69
N PHE A 230 7.43 20.04 -0.30
CA PHE A 230 6.11 20.58 -0.55
C PHE A 230 5.02 19.52 -0.67
N GLN A 231 3.81 19.90 -0.28
CA GLN A 231 2.58 19.17 -0.52
C GLN A 231 1.68 19.98 -1.47
N LEU A 232 1.24 19.38 -2.58
CA LEU A 232 0.26 19.98 -3.49
C LEU A 232 -1.10 20.13 -2.79
N LEU A 233 -1.74 21.28 -3.00
CA LEU A 233 -3.05 21.65 -2.46
C LEU A 233 -4.18 21.37 -3.45
#